data_AF-A0A914K8G3-F1
#
_entry.id   AF-A0A914K8G3-F1
#
_cell.length_a   1.000
_cell.length_b   1.000
_cell.length_c   1.000
_cell.angle_alpha   90.00
_cell.angle_beta   90.00
_cell.angle_gamma   90.00
#
_symmetry.space_group_name_H-M   'P 1'
#
loop_
_entity.id
_entity.type
_entity.pdbx_description
1 polymer ?
#
loop_
_entity_poly.entity_id
_entity_poly.type
_entity_poly.pdbx_seq_one_letter_code
_entity_poly.pdbx_strand_id
1 'polypeptide(L)'
;MSSEANHYYDSGIIKYNGMAQFAKEKEICKITEELRKTFHLHGFHELSGHMVIPGSLTRYSQADAFRVLEETGFTVSVCPNLRTNFIRFCDENFIEFTKRFSIGKILRSNEDPGLHPFESMECAVDIVAPTSSSRKMAKEIITLLIDLQNNVRMLSESKPILYLGHSKLLESICISNGCTDSTMLYDISDCLHKLTFSDEASLKEQVERLQEDAKISFTMASSISEMIKPAKNFEELKARFQNLLQHETKEIKDPANIAINEISQLLDDLPSDYHQKMFIVFHPGLPCYPDIFNDGLIYLSKLKVPWMKDPVFWGGRYASVLSSKRYIGDLVTSVSAYGLNISIENLLRIQEKTSPSFVFSTLVYPITSDAEEKADEIVQELRQNGISSSVYYGYPSADALFSYCEAMKIPCVLTISSDCDDVVFYKDIKLTKSSEKGTYKNYDPTEMTREDVIETIKELKAQSYKSSNEKPSLSEEPTTSDKMNAV
;
A
#
# COMPACT_ATOMS: atom_id res chain seq x y z
N MET A 1 15.99 7.42 -32.86
CA MET A 1 14.92 6.40 -32.78
C MET A 1 13.82 6.77 -33.77
N SER A 2 13.17 5.80 -34.43
CA SER A 2 12.05 6.06 -35.34
C SER A 2 10.83 6.54 -34.55
N SER A 3 9.90 7.28 -35.20
CA SER A 3 8.64 7.72 -34.59
C SER A 3 7.80 6.56 -34.04
N GLU A 4 7.86 5.39 -34.68
CA GLU A 4 7.20 4.16 -34.25
C GLU A 4 7.79 3.60 -32.96
N ALA A 5 9.12 3.64 -32.79
CA ALA A 5 9.76 3.18 -31.57
C ALA A 5 9.38 4.06 -30.36
N ASN A 6 9.30 5.38 -30.57
CA ASN A 6 8.83 6.31 -29.53
C ASN A 6 7.37 6.04 -29.17
N HIS A 7 6.49 5.85 -30.17
CA HIS A 7 5.07 5.55 -29.93
C HIS A 7 4.87 4.20 -29.22
N TYR A 8 5.69 3.19 -29.53
CA TYR A 8 5.66 1.90 -28.85
C TYR A 8 6.06 2.04 -27.38
N TYR A 9 7.17 2.75 -27.11
CA TYR A 9 7.62 3.05 -25.76
C TYR A 9 6.54 3.79 -24.96
N ASP A 10 5.97 4.87 -25.52
CA ASP A 10 4.95 5.73 -24.90
C ASP A 10 3.54 5.13 -24.90
N SER A 11 3.37 3.89 -25.35
CA SER A 11 2.05 3.22 -25.33
C SER A 11 1.43 3.16 -23.93
N GLY A 12 2.26 3.12 -22.88
CA GLY A 12 1.83 3.28 -21.50
C GLY A 12 1.22 4.64 -21.21
N ILE A 13 1.86 5.74 -21.68
CA ILE A 13 1.40 7.13 -21.53
C ILE A 13 0.01 7.31 -22.17
N ILE A 14 -0.21 6.69 -23.34
CA ILE A 14 -1.46 6.78 -24.10
C ILE A 14 -2.61 6.03 -23.38
N LYS A 15 -2.30 4.99 -22.61
CA LYS A 15 -3.28 4.23 -21.81
C LYS A 15 -3.69 4.92 -20.51
N TYR A 16 -2.95 5.95 -20.06
CA TYR A 16 -3.44 6.79 -18.97
C TYR A 16 -4.68 7.50 -19.47
N ASN A 17 -5.82 7.20 -18.86
CA ASN A 17 -7.07 7.91 -19.08
C ASN A 17 -6.90 9.34 -18.53
N GLY A 18 -6.18 10.19 -19.26
CA GLY A 18 -5.27 11.23 -18.73
C GLY A 18 -5.86 12.18 -17.69
N MET A 19 -7.17 12.37 -17.73
CA MET A 19 -7.91 13.24 -16.80
C MET A 19 -8.17 12.59 -15.43
N ALA A 20 -8.30 11.26 -15.35
CA ALA A 20 -8.42 10.53 -14.09
C ALA A 20 -7.12 10.57 -13.25
N GLN A 21 -5.96 10.80 -13.88
CA GLN A 21 -4.67 10.85 -13.19
C GLN A 21 -4.58 12.02 -12.22
N PHE A 22 -5.15 13.19 -12.56
CA PHE A 22 -5.13 14.35 -11.66
C PHE A 22 -5.87 14.08 -10.35
N ALA A 23 -7.00 13.37 -10.40
CA ALA A 23 -7.74 12.95 -9.22
C ALA A 23 -6.94 11.94 -8.39
N LYS A 24 -6.25 10.99 -9.05
CA LYS A 24 -5.32 10.06 -8.41
C LYS A 24 -4.20 10.79 -7.66
N GLU A 25 -3.51 11.72 -8.32
CA GLU A 25 -2.41 12.50 -7.71
C GLU A 25 -2.87 13.32 -6.50
N LYS A 26 -4.07 13.92 -6.57
CA LYS A 26 -4.65 14.63 -5.44
C LYS A 26 -4.90 13.71 -4.24
N GLU A 27 -5.40 12.49 -4.45
CA GLU A 27 -5.56 11.52 -3.36
C GLU A 27 -4.22 11.02 -2.83
N ILE A 28 -3.22 10.81 -3.69
CA ILE A 28 -1.85 10.49 -3.25
C ILE A 28 -1.38 11.57 -2.27
N CYS A 29 -1.55 12.85 -2.62
CA CYS A 29 -1.16 13.95 -1.73
C CYS A 29 -1.83 13.84 -0.36
N LYS A 30 -3.15 13.66 -0.30
CA LYS A 30 -3.90 13.51 0.96
C LYS A 30 -3.43 12.31 1.78
N ILE A 31 -3.30 11.14 1.14
CA ILE A 31 -2.80 9.93 1.79
C ILE A 31 -1.43 10.19 2.40
N THR A 32 -0.53 10.78 1.62
CA THR A 32 0.83 11.04 2.08
C THR A 32 0.87 12.03 3.24
N GLU A 33 -0.04 13.02 3.28
CA GLU A 33 -0.17 13.94 4.42
C GLU A 33 -0.68 13.25 5.68
N GLU A 34 -1.68 12.37 5.59
CA GLU A 34 -2.17 11.58 6.73
C GLU A 34 -1.07 10.66 7.30
N LEU A 35 -0.32 10.00 6.41
CA LEU A 35 0.83 9.17 6.78
C LEU A 35 1.92 10.01 7.47
N ARG A 36 2.33 11.13 6.87
CA ARG A 36 3.35 12.04 7.46
C ARG A 36 2.96 12.52 8.85
N LYS A 37 1.70 12.96 9.04
CA LYS A 37 1.18 13.38 10.34
C LYS A 37 1.36 12.28 11.38
N THR A 38 1.00 11.04 11.03
CA THR A 38 1.16 9.89 11.93
C THR A 38 2.64 9.62 12.23
N PHE A 39 3.51 9.58 11.22
CA PHE A 39 4.94 9.32 11.41
C PHE A 39 5.64 10.36 12.29
N HIS A 40 5.29 11.64 12.14
CA HIS A 40 5.86 12.71 12.95
C HIS A 40 5.47 12.61 14.43
N LEU A 41 4.27 12.09 14.75
CA LEU A 41 3.88 11.83 16.15
C LEU A 41 4.78 10.78 16.82
N HIS A 42 5.32 9.84 16.05
CA HIS A 42 6.27 8.83 16.53
C HIS A 42 7.74 9.26 16.44
N GLY A 43 8.00 10.52 16.06
CA GLY A 43 9.36 11.08 15.95
C GLY A 43 10.16 10.53 14.76
N PHE A 44 9.50 10.08 13.70
CA PHE A 44 10.18 9.76 12.44
C PHE A 44 10.39 11.03 11.61
N HIS A 45 11.52 11.06 10.89
CA HIS A 45 11.89 12.16 10.00
C HIS A 45 11.93 11.71 8.54
N GLU A 46 11.52 12.57 7.62
CA GLU A 46 11.57 12.28 6.18
C GLU A 46 13.04 12.30 5.71
N LEU A 47 13.50 11.20 5.13
CA LEU A 47 14.84 11.07 4.55
C LEU A 47 14.75 10.41 3.19
N SER A 48 14.84 11.23 2.14
CA SER A 48 14.90 10.79 0.74
C SER A 48 16.34 10.39 0.37
N GLY A 49 16.49 9.22 -0.24
CA GLY A 49 17.76 8.75 -0.80
C GLY A 49 17.86 8.95 -2.32
N HIS A 50 19.06 8.83 -2.88
CA HIS A 50 19.28 8.90 -4.33
C HIS A 50 18.65 7.72 -5.06
N MET A 51 17.74 7.94 -6.00
CA MET A 51 17.07 6.86 -6.73
C MET A 51 18.01 5.94 -7.53
N VAL A 52 19.19 6.43 -7.91
CA VAL A 52 20.15 5.72 -8.76
C VAL A 52 21.33 5.22 -7.92
N ILE A 53 21.72 3.98 -8.16
CA ILE A 53 22.84 3.31 -7.48
C ILE A 53 23.78 2.64 -8.48
N PRO A 54 25.05 2.42 -8.11
CA PRO A 54 25.96 1.59 -8.90
C PRO A 54 25.34 0.22 -9.20
N GLY A 55 25.36 -0.21 -10.47
CA GLY A 55 24.67 -1.44 -10.88
C GLY A 55 25.15 -2.70 -10.17
N SER A 56 26.42 -2.72 -9.75
CA SER A 56 27.02 -3.80 -8.95
C SER A 56 26.38 -4.03 -7.58
N LEU A 57 25.60 -3.06 -7.07
CA LEU A 57 24.98 -3.09 -5.74
C LEU A 57 23.56 -3.64 -5.74
N THR A 58 22.98 -3.96 -6.91
CA THR A 58 21.65 -4.60 -7.06
C THR A 58 21.67 -6.10 -6.82
N ARG A 59 22.40 -6.58 -5.79
CA ARG A 59 22.40 -8.01 -5.45
C ARG A 59 21.05 -8.48 -4.87
N TYR A 60 20.29 -7.58 -4.26
CA TYR A 60 18.96 -7.85 -3.75
C TYR A 60 17.94 -7.59 -4.88
N SER A 61 17.09 -8.57 -5.18
CA SER A 61 16.07 -8.55 -6.25
C SER A 61 16.58 -8.29 -7.67
N GLN A 62 17.57 -9.06 -8.15
CA GLN A 62 18.09 -8.93 -9.52
C GLN A 62 17.03 -9.11 -10.63
N ALA A 63 15.91 -9.76 -10.33
CA ALA A 63 14.88 -10.05 -11.33
C ALA A 63 14.21 -8.78 -11.89
N ASP A 64 14.01 -7.74 -11.07
CA ASP A 64 13.12 -6.62 -11.45
C ASP A 64 13.82 -5.24 -11.45
N ALA A 65 15.13 -5.18 -11.25
CA ALA A 65 15.84 -3.90 -11.17
C ALA A 65 15.97 -3.23 -12.54
N PHE A 66 15.46 -2.00 -12.68
CA PHE A 66 15.63 -1.20 -13.90
C PHE A 66 17.07 -0.68 -14.00
N ARG A 67 17.77 -1.06 -15.08
CA ARG A 67 19.18 -0.71 -15.30
C ARG A 67 19.34 0.25 -16.46
N VAL A 68 20.25 1.21 -16.29
CA VAL A 68 20.56 2.22 -17.30
C VAL A 68 22.06 2.21 -17.54
N LEU A 69 22.44 2.32 -18.81
CA LEU A 69 23.81 2.60 -19.21
C LEU A 69 23.98 4.11 -19.26
N GLU A 70 24.85 4.63 -18.39
CA GLU A 70 25.22 6.04 -18.40
C GLU A 70 26.18 6.32 -19.57
N GLU A 71 26.27 7.59 -20.01
CA GLU A 71 26.99 7.99 -21.23
C GLU A 71 28.46 7.57 -21.26
N THR A 72 29.11 7.48 -20.10
CA THR A 72 30.51 7.05 -19.97
C THR A 72 30.70 5.53 -19.98
N GLY A 73 29.61 4.77 -20.05
CA GLY A 73 29.59 3.31 -20.07
C GLY A 73 29.43 2.65 -18.69
N PHE A 74 29.27 3.43 -17.61
CA PHE A 74 28.93 2.87 -16.31
C PHE A 74 27.48 2.37 -16.30
N THR A 75 27.27 1.16 -15.81
CA THR A 75 25.92 0.67 -15.52
C THR A 75 25.47 1.18 -14.16
N VAL A 76 24.35 1.88 -14.16
CA VAL A 76 23.64 2.27 -12.95
C VAL A 76 22.31 1.53 -12.88
N SER A 77 21.71 1.48 -11.71
CA SER A 77 20.40 0.86 -11.51
C SER A 77 19.53 1.78 -10.69
N VAL A 78 18.26 1.83 -11.03
CA VAL A 78 17.27 2.47 -10.17
C VAL A 78 16.96 1.54 -9.01
N CYS A 79 16.87 2.10 -7.81
CA CYS A 79 16.56 1.32 -6.62
C CYS A 79 15.20 0.65 -6.75
N PRO A 80 15.13 -0.68 -6.58
CA PRO A 80 13.88 -1.42 -6.69
C PRO A 80 12.94 -1.15 -5.51
N ASN A 81 13.45 -0.57 -4.42
CA ASN A 81 12.69 -0.16 -3.25
C ASN A 81 13.37 1.00 -2.49
N LEU A 82 12.62 1.68 -1.62
CA LEU A 82 13.09 2.84 -0.87
C LEU A 82 14.02 2.50 0.32
N ARG A 83 14.20 1.21 0.66
CA ARG A 83 15.04 0.76 1.79
C ARG A 83 16.47 0.43 1.40
N THR A 84 16.70 -0.02 0.17
CA THR A 84 18.03 -0.43 -0.31
C THR A 84 19.07 0.68 -0.14
N ASN A 85 18.71 1.91 -0.50
CA ASN A 85 19.59 3.07 -0.27
C ASN A 85 19.79 3.41 1.19
N PHE A 86 18.76 3.23 2.01
CA PHE A 86 18.85 3.55 3.43
C PHE A 86 19.79 2.60 4.16
N ILE A 87 19.79 1.31 3.80
CA ILE A 87 20.77 0.34 4.30
C ILE A 87 22.19 0.80 3.98
N ARG A 88 22.44 1.22 2.73
CA ARG A 88 23.75 1.76 2.32
C ARG A 88 24.11 3.04 3.08
N PHE A 89 23.16 3.96 3.22
CA PHE A 89 23.35 5.19 3.99
C PHE A 89 23.75 4.88 5.44
N CYS A 90 23.07 3.92 6.08
CA CYS A 90 23.38 3.52 7.44
C CYS A 90 24.77 2.91 7.58
N ASP A 91 25.16 2.10 6.60
CA ASP A 91 26.46 1.45 6.55
C ASP A 91 27.59 2.47 6.36
N GLU A 92 27.53 3.26 5.30
CA GLU A 92 28.56 4.24 4.91
C GLU A 92 28.74 5.39 5.93
N ASN A 93 27.68 5.69 6.71
CA ASN A 93 27.71 6.77 7.71
C ASN A 93 27.72 6.27 9.16
N PHE A 94 27.92 4.96 9.38
CA PHE A 94 27.97 4.35 10.71
C PHE A 94 26.76 4.73 11.60
N ILE A 95 25.56 4.71 11.03
CA ILE A 95 24.35 5.12 11.75
C ILE A 95 24.02 4.06 12.82
N GLU A 96 24.06 4.47 14.08
CA GLU A 96 23.73 3.61 15.22
C GLU A 96 22.29 3.77 15.69
N PHE A 97 21.71 4.96 15.50
CA PHE A 97 20.35 5.27 15.90
C PHE A 97 19.70 6.23 14.89
N THR A 98 18.54 5.85 14.36
CA THR A 98 17.69 6.77 13.59
C THR A 98 16.27 6.23 13.46
N LYS A 99 15.33 7.15 13.29
CA LYS A 99 13.95 6.88 12.87
C LYS A 99 13.68 7.68 11.61
N ARG A 100 13.43 6.99 10.49
CA ARG A 100 13.14 7.66 9.22
C ARG A 100 11.88 7.15 8.55
N PHE A 101 11.32 7.96 7.68
CA PHE A 101 10.42 7.50 6.63
C PHE A 101 10.83 8.12 5.28
N SER A 102 10.35 7.52 4.20
CA SER A 102 10.52 8.03 2.83
C SER A 102 9.28 7.66 2.04
N ILE A 103 8.71 8.63 1.33
CA ILE A 103 7.62 8.39 0.39
C ILE A 103 8.12 8.78 -1.00
N GLY A 104 8.00 7.88 -1.97
CA GLY A 104 8.55 8.13 -3.29
C GLY A 104 8.17 7.05 -4.31
N LYS A 105 8.39 7.40 -5.58
CA LYS A 105 8.21 6.49 -6.71
C LYS A 105 9.36 5.48 -6.74
N ILE A 106 9.04 4.24 -7.09
CA ILE A 106 10.01 3.19 -7.40
C ILE A 106 9.82 2.76 -8.85
N LEU A 107 10.92 2.35 -9.50
CA LEU A 107 10.89 1.86 -10.87
C LEU A 107 11.36 0.41 -10.90
N ARG A 108 10.56 -0.43 -11.56
CA ARG A 108 10.87 -1.83 -11.83
C ARG A 108 10.90 -2.07 -13.33
N SER A 109 11.76 -2.99 -13.75
CA SER A 109 11.82 -3.44 -15.15
C SER A 109 10.46 -3.96 -15.59
N ASN A 110 10.11 -3.68 -16.84
CA ASN A 110 8.96 -4.28 -17.48
C ASN A 110 9.39 -5.64 -18.06
N GLU A 111 8.53 -6.66 -17.96
CA GLU A 111 8.78 -7.97 -18.58
C GLU A 111 8.81 -7.86 -20.10
N ASP A 112 8.02 -6.93 -20.66
CA ASP A 112 7.98 -6.64 -22.09
C ASP A 112 9.09 -5.65 -22.48
N PRO A 113 10.06 -6.07 -23.32
CA PRO A 113 11.17 -5.23 -23.71
C PRO A 113 10.72 -4.05 -24.58
N GLY A 114 11.27 -2.87 -24.32
CA GLY A 114 10.97 -1.66 -25.09
C GLY A 114 9.73 -0.89 -24.65
N LEU A 115 9.14 -1.24 -23.49
CA LEU A 115 8.11 -0.44 -22.82
C LEU A 115 8.69 0.40 -21.67
N HIS A 116 7.93 1.40 -21.22
CA HIS A 116 8.22 2.12 -19.98
C HIS A 116 8.37 1.16 -18.79
N PRO A 117 9.34 1.41 -17.87
CA PRO A 117 9.43 0.67 -16.62
C PRO A 117 8.14 0.83 -15.81
N PHE A 118 7.81 -0.18 -15.01
CA PHE A 118 6.68 -0.10 -14.10
C PHE A 118 7.00 0.89 -12.98
N GLU A 119 6.17 1.91 -12.84
CA GLU A 119 6.27 2.92 -11.78
C GLU A 119 5.20 2.69 -10.72
N SER A 120 5.59 2.68 -9.45
CA SER A 120 4.64 2.65 -8.33
C SER A 120 5.09 3.54 -7.19
N MET A 121 4.14 4.12 -6.45
CA MET A 121 4.43 4.91 -5.25
C MET A 121 4.50 4.00 -4.02
N GLU A 122 5.60 4.10 -3.28
CA GLU A 122 5.81 3.39 -2.02
C GLU A 122 6.08 4.35 -0.86
N CYS A 123 5.82 3.86 0.35
CA CYS A 123 6.31 4.46 1.57
C CYS A 123 7.12 3.42 2.34
N ALA A 124 8.31 3.80 2.80
CA ALA A 124 9.14 2.99 3.68
C ALA A 124 9.41 3.74 4.98
N VAL A 125 9.28 3.06 6.11
CA VAL A 125 9.56 3.53 7.45
C VAL A 125 10.60 2.61 8.06
N ASP A 126 11.59 3.16 8.77
CA ASP A 126 12.67 2.39 9.35
C ASP A 126 13.11 2.93 10.71
N ILE A 127 13.40 2.00 11.62
CA ILE A 127 14.08 2.28 12.89
C ILE A 127 15.40 1.51 12.88
N VAL A 128 16.49 2.19 13.16
CA VAL A 128 17.79 1.60 13.48
C VAL A 128 18.14 2.01 14.90
N ALA A 129 18.59 1.07 15.73
CA ALA A 129 19.03 1.34 17.10
C ALA A 129 19.99 0.23 17.57
N PRO A 130 20.69 0.39 18.71
CA PRO A 130 21.47 -0.70 19.29
C PRO A 130 20.62 -1.97 19.51
N THR A 131 21.22 -3.15 19.32
CA THR A 131 20.52 -4.45 19.40
C THR A 131 19.80 -4.67 20.72
N SER A 132 20.31 -4.11 21.83
CA SER A 132 19.64 -4.12 23.14
C SER A 132 18.25 -3.47 23.14
N SER A 133 17.95 -2.66 22.13
CA SER A 133 16.67 -1.96 21.96
C SER A 133 15.70 -2.70 21.02
N SER A 134 16.06 -3.86 20.47
CA SER A 134 15.24 -4.60 19.48
C SER A 134 13.79 -4.79 19.93
N ARG A 135 13.56 -5.18 21.19
CA ARG A 135 12.21 -5.34 21.76
C ARG A 135 11.40 -4.03 21.75
N LYS A 136 12.04 -2.92 22.12
CA LYS A 136 11.40 -1.59 22.11
C LYS A 136 11.10 -1.11 20.70
N MET A 137 11.98 -1.40 19.74
CA MET A 137 11.76 -1.08 18.32
C MET A 137 10.57 -1.87 17.75
N ALA A 138 10.48 -3.16 18.07
CA ALA A 138 9.34 -3.99 17.66
C ALA A 138 8.02 -3.42 18.20
N LYS A 139 7.96 -3.11 19.51
CA LYS A 139 6.80 -2.45 20.13
C LYS A 139 6.45 -1.14 19.41
N GLU A 140 7.43 -0.30 19.12
CA GLU A 140 7.23 0.98 18.46
C GLU A 140 6.59 0.81 17.07
N ILE A 141 7.08 -0.14 16.26
CA ILE A 141 6.50 -0.40 14.94
C ILE A 141 5.07 -0.92 15.05
N ILE A 142 4.79 -1.85 15.94
CA ILE A 142 3.42 -2.37 16.10
C ILE A 142 2.48 -1.27 16.61
N THR A 143 2.96 -0.39 17.50
CA THR A 143 2.19 0.77 17.95
C THR A 143 1.91 1.74 16.79
N LEU A 144 2.91 2.00 15.94
CA LEU A 144 2.72 2.78 14.72
C LEU A 144 1.67 2.15 13.78
N LEU A 145 1.67 0.82 13.62
CA LEU A 145 0.67 0.13 12.80
C LEU A 145 -0.76 0.29 13.37
N ILE A 146 -0.90 0.21 14.69
CA ILE A 146 -2.16 0.47 15.38
C ILE A 146 -2.62 1.91 15.14
N ASP A 147 -1.72 2.89 15.25
CA ASP A 147 -2.05 4.30 15.08
C ASP A 147 -2.34 4.64 13.61
N LEU A 148 -1.63 4.04 12.65
CA LEU A 148 -1.96 4.13 11.23
C LEU A 148 -3.36 3.59 10.95
N GLN A 149 -3.70 2.42 11.51
CA GLN A 149 -5.03 1.83 11.33
C GLN A 149 -6.15 2.71 11.89
N ASN A 150 -5.91 3.44 12.97
CA ASN A 150 -6.94 4.28 13.59
C ASN A 150 -7.01 5.71 13.02
N ASN A 151 -5.88 6.27 12.59
CA ASN A 151 -5.76 7.69 12.22
C ASN A 151 -5.76 7.94 10.70
N VAL A 152 -5.43 6.94 9.89
CA VAL A 152 -5.50 7.05 8.43
C VAL A 152 -6.90 6.65 7.98
N ARG A 153 -7.62 7.57 7.33
CA ARG A 153 -9.06 7.47 7.11
C ARG A 153 -9.48 6.13 6.49
N MET A 154 -8.91 5.79 5.34
CA MET A 154 -9.21 4.55 4.62
C MET A 154 -8.85 3.27 5.39
N LEU A 155 -7.86 3.30 6.28
CA LEU A 155 -7.50 2.15 7.11
C LEU A 155 -8.49 1.97 8.27
N SER A 156 -8.94 3.08 8.86
CA SER A 156 -9.89 3.08 9.97
C SER A 156 -11.26 2.52 9.56
N GLU A 157 -11.67 2.81 8.33
CA GLU A 157 -12.92 2.33 7.73
C GLU A 157 -12.82 0.85 7.31
N SER A 158 -11.68 0.45 6.75
CA SER A 158 -11.51 -0.88 6.13
C SER A 158 -11.01 -1.96 7.10
N LYS A 159 -10.41 -1.56 8.24
CA LYS A 159 -9.96 -2.42 9.35
C LYS A 159 -9.19 -3.66 8.89
N PRO A 160 -8.00 -3.49 8.29
CA PRO A 160 -7.21 -4.63 7.84
C PRO A 160 -6.75 -5.49 9.01
N ILE A 161 -6.49 -6.77 8.71
CA ILE A 161 -6.02 -7.77 9.67
C ILE A 161 -4.50 -7.77 9.66
N LEU A 162 -3.88 -7.69 10.85
CA LEU A 162 -2.45 -7.85 11.00
C LEU A 162 -2.09 -9.33 11.14
N TYR A 163 -1.30 -9.83 10.21
CA TYR A 163 -0.60 -11.10 10.33
C TYR A 163 0.77 -10.85 10.95
N LEU A 164 1.07 -11.58 12.03
CA LEU A 164 2.34 -11.50 12.75
C LEU A 164 3.02 -12.87 12.70
N GLY A 165 4.26 -12.90 12.24
CA GLY A 165 5.12 -14.08 12.18
C GLY A 165 6.50 -13.80 12.76
N HIS A 166 7.36 -14.82 12.68
CA HIS A 166 8.75 -14.69 13.06
C HIS A 166 9.57 -15.70 12.24
N SER A 167 10.67 -15.26 11.62
CA SER A 167 11.45 -16.11 10.70
C SER A 167 11.91 -17.43 11.32
N LYS A 168 12.30 -17.38 12.60
CA LYS A 168 12.68 -18.57 13.40
C LYS A 168 11.58 -19.62 13.62
N LEU A 169 10.29 -19.29 13.43
CA LEU A 169 9.23 -20.30 13.45
C LEU A 169 9.30 -21.18 12.21
N LEU A 170 9.41 -20.56 11.03
CA LEU A 170 9.54 -21.28 9.77
C LEU A 170 10.84 -22.09 9.73
N GLU A 171 11.95 -21.53 10.22
CA GLU A 171 13.23 -22.24 10.36
C GLU A 171 13.08 -23.52 11.19
N SER A 172 12.47 -23.45 12.38
CA SER A 172 12.22 -24.61 13.23
C SER A 172 11.35 -25.67 12.54
N ILE A 173 10.27 -25.24 11.87
CA ILE A 173 9.40 -26.11 11.09
C ILE A 173 10.21 -26.81 9.99
N CYS A 174 10.97 -26.09 9.18
CA CYS A 174 11.75 -26.65 8.08
C CYS A 174 12.79 -27.65 8.57
N ILE A 175 13.57 -27.31 9.61
CA ILE A 175 14.61 -28.21 10.15
C ILE A 175 13.96 -29.49 10.71
N SER A 176 12.83 -29.37 11.44
CA SER A 176 12.11 -30.54 11.96
C SER A 176 11.57 -31.47 10.87
N ASN A 177 11.40 -30.96 9.65
CA ASN A 177 10.94 -31.71 8.49
C ASN A 177 12.08 -32.19 7.57
N GLY A 178 13.35 -32.04 7.99
CA GLY A 178 14.51 -32.54 7.27
C GLY A 178 15.16 -31.53 6.33
N CYS A 179 14.92 -30.23 6.49
CA CYS A 179 15.70 -29.20 5.82
C CYS A 179 17.15 -29.23 6.32
N THR A 180 18.12 -29.37 5.41
CA THR A 180 19.52 -29.66 5.74
C THR A 180 20.48 -28.51 5.51
N ASP A 181 20.06 -27.48 4.76
CA ASP A 181 20.90 -26.31 4.46
C ASP A 181 20.08 -25.02 4.30
N SER A 182 20.79 -23.89 4.29
CA SER A 182 20.19 -22.56 4.18
C SER A 182 19.59 -22.25 2.81
N THR A 183 20.04 -22.92 1.75
CA THR A 183 19.52 -22.70 0.39
C THR A 183 18.11 -23.26 0.29
N MET A 184 17.89 -24.48 0.80
CA MET A 184 16.57 -25.08 0.86
C MET A 184 15.60 -24.25 1.72
N LEU A 185 16.07 -23.73 2.87
CA LEU A 185 15.25 -22.84 3.69
C LEU A 185 14.87 -21.55 2.96
N TYR A 186 15.81 -20.98 2.20
CA TYR A 186 15.57 -19.82 1.36
C TYR A 186 14.54 -20.13 0.25
N ASP A 187 14.70 -21.23 -0.48
CA ASP A 187 13.79 -21.64 -1.56
C ASP A 187 12.36 -21.86 -1.04
N ILE A 188 12.21 -22.47 0.14
CA ILE A 188 10.90 -22.60 0.82
C ILE A 188 10.35 -21.21 1.18
N SER A 189 11.18 -20.34 1.75
CA SER A 189 10.76 -18.99 2.17
C SER A 189 10.36 -18.12 0.97
N ASP A 190 11.07 -18.21 -0.14
CA ASP A 190 10.79 -17.50 -1.38
C ASP A 190 9.51 -18.01 -2.05
N CYS A 191 9.29 -19.34 -2.08
CA CYS A 191 8.04 -19.93 -2.55
C CYS A 191 6.83 -19.44 -1.71
N LEU A 192 6.94 -19.49 -0.38
CA LEU A 192 5.89 -19.01 0.52
C LEU A 192 5.70 -17.49 0.44
N HIS A 193 6.76 -16.72 0.15
CA HIS A 193 6.65 -15.29 -0.10
C HIS A 193 5.81 -15.03 -1.35
N LYS A 194 6.10 -15.70 -2.47
CA LYS A 194 5.30 -15.59 -3.70
C LYS A 194 3.85 -15.94 -3.46
N LEU A 195 3.57 -17.02 -2.71
CA LEU A 195 2.24 -17.42 -2.27
C LEU A 195 1.54 -16.37 -1.41
N THR A 196 2.27 -15.71 -0.51
CA THR A 196 1.72 -14.65 0.36
C THR A 196 1.20 -13.46 -0.44
N PHE A 197 1.76 -13.19 -1.62
CA PHE A 197 1.38 -12.07 -2.49
C PHE A 197 0.56 -12.49 -3.73
N SER A 198 0.21 -13.77 -3.85
CA SER A 198 -0.69 -14.26 -4.89
C SER A 198 -2.10 -14.54 -4.34
N ASP A 199 -2.96 -15.08 -5.19
CA ASP A 199 -4.30 -15.52 -4.82
C ASP A 199 -4.25 -16.46 -3.61
N GLU A 200 -5.32 -16.50 -2.78
CA GLU A 200 -5.41 -17.45 -1.65
C GLU A 200 -5.29 -18.88 -2.19
N ALA A 201 -4.05 -19.37 -2.21
CA ALA A 201 -3.74 -20.68 -2.73
C ALA A 201 -4.43 -21.72 -1.85
N SER A 202 -5.12 -22.65 -2.49
CA SER A 202 -5.63 -23.82 -1.77
C SER A 202 -4.46 -24.57 -1.12
N LEU A 203 -4.74 -25.34 -0.05
CA LEU A 203 -3.72 -26.18 0.56
C LEU A 203 -3.02 -27.09 -0.48
N LYS A 204 -3.81 -27.60 -1.45
CA LYS A 204 -3.30 -28.40 -2.56
C LYS A 204 -2.30 -27.63 -3.42
N GLU A 205 -2.67 -26.42 -3.84
CA GLU A 205 -1.80 -25.55 -4.65
C GLU A 205 -0.53 -25.15 -3.90
N GLN A 206 -0.64 -24.83 -2.60
CA GLN A 206 0.52 -24.54 -1.76
C GLN A 206 1.49 -25.73 -1.71
N VAL A 207 0.99 -26.96 -1.53
CA VAL A 207 1.81 -28.18 -1.52
C VAL A 207 2.46 -28.39 -2.89
N GLU A 208 1.69 -28.27 -3.98
CA GLU A 208 2.19 -28.41 -5.35
C GLU A 208 3.32 -27.39 -5.63
N ARG A 209 3.13 -26.12 -5.29
CA ARG A 209 4.15 -25.08 -5.48
C ARG A 209 5.39 -25.29 -4.63
N LEU A 210 5.25 -25.75 -3.39
CA LEU A 210 6.41 -26.10 -2.57
C LEU A 210 7.22 -27.25 -3.20
N GLN A 211 6.55 -28.25 -3.77
CA GLN A 211 7.24 -29.35 -4.46
C GLN A 211 7.95 -28.88 -5.73
N GLU A 212 7.32 -28.03 -6.52
CA GLU A 212 7.86 -27.58 -7.81
C GLU A 212 8.92 -26.47 -7.64
N ASP A 213 8.58 -25.40 -6.93
CA ASP A 213 9.42 -24.20 -6.80
C ASP A 213 10.55 -24.42 -5.79
N ALA A 214 10.24 -25.00 -4.62
CA ALA A 214 11.24 -25.26 -3.57
C ALA A 214 11.89 -26.65 -3.66
N LYS A 215 11.48 -27.48 -4.63
CA LYS A 215 12.08 -28.80 -4.95
C LYS A 215 12.11 -29.76 -3.76
N ILE A 216 11.10 -29.71 -2.89
CA ILE A 216 10.98 -30.58 -1.71
C ILE A 216 10.01 -31.75 -1.95
N SER A 217 10.11 -32.80 -1.11
CA SER A 217 9.21 -33.95 -1.21
C SER A 217 7.76 -33.61 -0.84
N PHE A 218 6.80 -34.37 -1.35
CA PHE A 218 5.37 -34.24 -1.00
C PHE A 218 5.13 -34.30 0.52
N THR A 219 5.79 -35.23 1.21
CA THR A 219 5.65 -35.41 2.67
C THR A 219 6.13 -34.19 3.42
N MET A 220 7.27 -33.61 3.00
CA MET A 220 7.81 -32.39 3.58
C MET A 220 6.87 -31.20 3.31
N ALA A 221 6.44 -31.01 2.05
CA ALA A 221 5.54 -29.93 1.66
C ALA A 221 4.20 -29.98 2.41
N SER A 222 3.60 -31.17 2.53
CA SER A 222 2.33 -31.37 3.24
C SER A 222 2.47 -31.07 4.73
N SER A 223 3.54 -31.57 5.37
CA SER A 223 3.80 -31.34 6.78
C SER A 223 4.06 -29.86 7.08
N ILE A 224 4.91 -29.20 6.28
CA ILE A 224 5.16 -27.76 6.39
C ILE A 224 3.85 -26.99 6.25
N SER A 225 3.05 -27.27 5.20
CA SER A 225 1.79 -26.57 4.92
C SER A 225 0.78 -26.68 6.07
N GLU A 226 0.72 -27.83 6.75
CA GLU A 226 -0.13 -28.01 7.93
C GLU A 226 0.38 -27.18 9.13
N MET A 227 1.68 -27.19 9.38
CA MET A 227 2.28 -26.48 10.53
C MET A 227 2.26 -24.95 10.37
N ILE A 228 2.32 -24.43 9.15
CA ILE A 228 2.34 -22.99 8.88
C ILE A 228 0.96 -22.33 8.88
N LYS A 229 -0.12 -23.10 9.04
CA LYS A 229 -1.48 -22.54 9.12
C LYS A 229 -1.55 -21.38 10.12
N PRO A 230 -2.36 -20.35 9.85
CA PRO A 230 -2.53 -19.27 10.82
C PRO A 230 -3.14 -19.76 12.14
N ALA A 231 -2.82 -19.08 13.23
CA ALA A 231 -3.39 -19.27 14.56
C ALA A 231 -4.11 -17.98 14.98
N LYS A 232 -5.31 -18.10 15.54
CA LYS A 232 -6.18 -16.94 15.84
C LYS A 232 -5.73 -16.16 17.07
N ASN A 233 -4.96 -16.80 17.94
CA ASN A 233 -4.42 -16.20 19.14
C ASN A 233 -3.08 -16.85 19.50
N PHE A 234 -2.36 -16.23 20.43
CA PHE A 234 -1.01 -16.63 20.78
C PHE A 234 -0.95 -17.99 21.50
N GLU A 235 -1.98 -18.34 22.27
CA GLU A 235 -2.05 -19.64 22.95
C GLU A 235 -2.23 -20.79 21.97
N GLU A 236 -3.03 -20.61 20.91
CA GLU A 236 -3.14 -21.55 19.81
C GLU A 236 -1.80 -21.75 19.09
N LEU A 237 -1.05 -20.66 18.85
CA LEU A 237 0.30 -20.74 18.27
C LEU A 237 1.24 -21.53 19.19
N LYS A 238 1.30 -21.19 20.48
CA LYS A 238 2.13 -21.91 21.45
C LYS A 238 1.81 -23.40 21.49
N ALA A 239 0.52 -23.74 21.54
CA ALA A 239 0.06 -25.14 21.53
C ALA A 239 0.56 -25.89 20.29
N ARG A 240 0.47 -25.28 19.10
CA ARG A 240 0.95 -25.86 17.84
C ARG A 240 2.46 -26.12 17.85
N PHE A 241 3.24 -25.31 18.56
CA PHE A 241 4.69 -25.42 18.64
C PHE A 241 5.20 -26.22 19.86
N GLN A 242 4.33 -26.77 20.72
CA GLN A 242 4.74 -27.49 21.94
C GLN A 242 5.76 -28.61 21.67
N ASN A 243 5.55 -29.40 20.62
CA ASN A 243 6.47 -30.48 20.25
C ASN A 243 7.85 -29.96 19.82
N LEU A 244 7.89 -28.82 19.11
CA LEU A 244 9.16 -28.20 18.70
C LEU A 244 9.89 -27.56 19.89
N LEU A 245 9.15 -26.96 20.82
CA LEU A 245 9.70 -26.36 22.04
C LEU A 245 10.32 -27.40 23.00
N GLN A 246 9.83 -28.64 22.95
CA GLN A 246 10.30 -29.76 23.76
C GLN A 246 11.25 -30.70 23.01
N HIS A 247 11.60 -30.38 21.76
CA HIS A 247 12.43 -31.22 20.92
C HIS A 247 13.84 -31.41 21.52
N GLU A 248 14.41 -32.61 21.37
CA GLU A 248 15.74 -32.95 21.92
C GLU A 248 16.87 -32.23 21.19
N THR A 249 16.75 -32.11 19.86
CA THR A 249 17.69 -31.39 18.98
C THR A 249 17.57 -29.87 19.17
N LYS A 250 18.69 -29.23 19.54
CA LYS A 250 18.76 -27.78 19.82
C LYS A 250 18.50 -26.92 18.58
N GLU A 251 18.95 -27.38 17.42
CA GLU A 251 18.78 -26.71 16.13
C GLU A 251 17.29 -26.55 15.76
N ILE A 252 16.42 -27.39 16.31
CA ILE A 252 14.95 -27.27 16.15
C ILE A 252 14.38 -26.43 17.29
N LYS A 253 14.77 -26.75 18.53
CA LYS A 253 14.20 -26.18 19.75
C LYS A 253 14.54 -24.70 19.97
N ASP A 254 15.77 -24.29 19.71
CA ASP A 254 16.25 -22.94 20.03
C ASP A 254 15.57 -21.88 19.15
N PRO A 255 15.44 -22.04 17.80
CA PRO A 255 14.67 -21.12 16.96
C PRO A 255 13.21 -20.97 17.41
N ALA A 256 12.53 -22.07 17.75
CA ALA A 256 11.16 -22.03 18.26
C ALA A 256 11.05 -21.26 19.59
N ASN A 257 11.97 -21.51 20.53
CA ASN A 257 11.99 -20.80 21.81
C ASN A 257 12.25 -19.30 21.63
N ILE A 258 13.20 -18.92 20.77
CA ILE A 258 13.49 -17.51 20.47
C ILE A 258 12.22 -16.82 19.96
N ALA A 259 11.58 -17.40 18.93
CA ALA A 259 10.41 -16.80 18.33
C ALA A 259 9.23 -16.65 19.30
N ILE A 260 8.89 -17.72 20.03
CA ILE A 260 7.78 -17.69 20.99
C ILE A 260 8.07 -16.69 22.12
N ASN A 261 9.31 -16.62 22.62
CA ASN A 261 9.67 -15.67 23.66
C ASN A 261 9.62 -14.22 23.16
N GLU A 262 10.17 -13.91 21.97
CA GLU A 262 10.12 -12.56 21.40
C GLU A 262 8.69 -12.10 21.15
N ILE A 263 7.83 -12.98 20.60
CA ILE A 263 6.40 -12.67 20.41
C ILE A 263 5.72 -12.44 21.75
N SER A 264 5.92 -13.32 22.75
CA SER A 264 5.31 -13.14 24.08
C SER A 264 5.68 -11.79 24.68
N GLN A 265 6.98 -11.48 24.67
CA GLN A 265 7.52 -10.26 25.23
C GLN A 265 6.99 -9.00 24.53
N LEU A 266 6.78 -9.06 23.21
CA LEU A 266 6.14 -8.00 22.45
C LEU A 266 4.69 -7.80 22.89
N LEU A 267 3.90 -8.88 22.97
CA LEU A 267 2.48 -8.78 23.36
C LEU A 267 2.33 -8.22 24.78
N ASP A 268 3.19 -8.65 25.72
CA ASP A 268 3.22 -8.15 27.09
C ASP A 268 3.51 -6.64 27.17
N ASP A 269 4.25 -6.10 26.19
CA ASP A 269 4.65 -4.69 26.14
C ASP A 269 3.61 -3.79 25.46
N LEU A 270 2.65 -4.36 24.72
CA LEU A 270 1.61 -3.60 24.03
C LEU A 270 0.58 -3.03 25.02
N PRO A 271 -0.09 -1.92 24.67
CA PRO A 271 -1.19 -1.39 25.48
C PRO A 271 -2.28 -2.46 25.69
N SER A 272 -2.84 -2.59 26.90
CA SER A 272 -3.82 -3.64 27.22
C SER A 272 -5.07 -3.66 26.32
N ASP A 273 -5.38 -2.54 25.67
CA ASP A 273 -6.51 -2.37 24.75
C ASP A 273 -6.15 -2.62 23.27
N TYR A 274 -4.94 -3.08 22.95
CA TYR A 274 -4.48 -3.24 21.57
C TYR A 274 -5.42 -4.13 20.73
N HIS A 275 -5.98 -5.17 21.34
CA HIS A 275 -6.94 -6.08 20.69
C HIS A 275 -8.23 -5.41 20.22
N GLN A 276 -8.61 -4.28 20.82
CA GLN A 276 -9.78 -3.50 20.40
C GLN A 276 -9.46 -2.61 19.20
N LYS A 277 -8.18 -2.28 19.03
CA LYS A 277 -7.68 -1.36 17.99
C LYS A 277 -7.18 -2.10 16.75
N MET A 278 -6.65 -3.31 16.91
CA MET A 278 -6.08 -4.10 15.82
C MET A 278 -6.27 -5.59 16.06
N PHE A 279 -6.79 -6.29 15.04
CA PHE A 279 -6.93 -7.74 15.06
C PHE A 279 -5.64 -8.40 14.58
N ILE A 280 -5.00 -9.18 15.46
CA ILE A 280 -3.73 -9.86 15.18
C ILE A 280 -3.96 -11.36 14.99
N VAL A 281 -3.51 -11.89 13.86
CA VAL A 281 -3.47 -13.31 13.53
C VAL A 281 -2.00 -13.74 13.48
N PHE A 282 -1.66 -14.87 14.08
CA PHE A 282 -0.29 -15.37 14.09
C PHE A 282 -0.06 -16.30 12.91
N HIS A 283 0.95 -16.05 12.10
CA HIS A 283 1.22 -16.81 10.88
C HIS A 283 2.66 -17.35 10.89
N PRO A 284 2.87 -18.63 11.26
CA PRO A 284 4.22 -19.19 11.44
C PRO A 284 5.03 -19.30 10.14
N GLY A 285 4.38 -19.49 8.99
CA GLY A 285 5.03 -19.45 7.68
C GLY A 285 4.78 -18.16 6.92
N LEU A 286 4.99 -16.99 7.55
CA LEU A 286 4.85 -15.68 6.92
C LEU A 286 6.22 -15.09 6.53
N PRO A 287 6.88 -15.56 5.47
CA PRO A 287 8.02 -14.84 4.92
C PRO A 287 7.54 -13.65 4.09
N CYS A 288 8.22 -12.52 4.25
CA CYS A 288 7.98 -11.33 3.47
C CYS A 288 9.34 -10.81 3.00
N TYR A 289 9.59 -10.78 1.69
CA TYR A 289 10.90 -10.41 1.13
C TYR A 289 12.06 -11.08 1.92
N PRO A 290 12.22 -12.42 1.83
CA PRO A 290 13.16 -13.18 2.67
C PRO A 290 14.63 -12.75 2.48
N ASP A 291 14.97 -12.03 1.41
CA ASP A 291 16.27 -11.37 1.27
C ASP A 291 16.50 -10.22 2.27
N ILE A 292 15.42 -9.61 2.75
CA ILE A 292 15.44 -8.43 3.61
C ILE A 292 15.03 -8.81 5.04
N PHE A 293 13.83 -9.36 5.21
CA PHE A 293 13.24 -9.61 6.53
C PHE A 293 13.36 -11.09 6.93
N ASN A 294 14.56 -11.52 7.30
CA ASN A 294 14.86 -12.93 7.57
C ASN A 294 15.32 -13.27 8.99
N ASP A 295 15.47 -12.28 9.87
CA ASP A 295 16.16 -12.49 11.13
C ASP A 295 15.34 -12.15 12.37
N GLY A 296 14.01 -12.09 12.30
CA GLY A 296 13.17 -11.83 13.47
C GLY A 296 11.68 -11.78 13.18
N LEU A 297 10.98 -10.91 13.91
CA LEU A 297 9.56 -10.62 13.69
C LEU A 297 9.30 -10.15 12.25
N ILE A 298 8.20 -10.64 11.68
CA ILE A 298 7.69 -10.28 10.35
C ILE A 298 6.22 -9.93 10.51
N TYR A 299 5.77 -8.87 9.86
CA TYR A 299 4.37 -8.46 9.89
C TYR A 299 3.88 -8.12 8.49
N LEU A 300 2.60 -8.37 8.26
CA LEU A 300 1.92 -8.10 7.00
C LEU A 300 0.46 -7.85 7.28
N SER A 301 -0.16 -6.93 6.55
CA SER A 301 -1.56 -6.58 6.77
C SER A 301 -2.36 -6.59 5.49
N LYS A 302 -3.52 -7.23 5.55
CA LYS A 302 -4.41 -7.44 4.41
C LYS A 302 -5.83 -7.06 4.77
N LEU A 303 -6.56 -6.62 3.75
CA LEU A 303 -8.01 -6.54 3.83
C LEU A 303 -8.62 -7.91 3.56
N LYS A 304 -9.66 -8.25 4.31
CA LYS A 304 -10.44 -9.47 4.08
C LYS A 304 -11.56 -9.19 3.07
N VAL A 305 -11.17 -8.81 1.85
CA VAL A 305 -12.12 -8.46 0.77
C VAL A 305 -11.73 -9.17 -0.54
N PRO A 306 -12.69 -9.70 -1.32
CA PRO A 306 -12.36 -10.46 -2.53
C PRO A 306 -11.62 -9.69 -3.62
N TRP A 307 -11.80 -8.36 -3.67
CA TRP A 307 -11.26 -7.50 -4.73
C TRP A 307 -9.84 -6.98 -4.46
N MET A 308 -9.28 -7.22 -3.27
CA MET A 308 -7.92 -6.83 -2.92
C MET A 308 -7.26 -7.94 -2.11
N LYS A 309 -6.23 -8.54 -2.71
CA LYS A 309 -5.45 -9.63 -2.12
C LYS A 309 -4.06 -9.18 -1.68
N ASP A 310 -3.55 -8.14 -2.35
CA ASP A 310 -2.28 -7.51 -2.05
C ASP A 310 -2.30 -6.89 -0.63
N PRO A 311 -1.20 -7.00 0.13
CA PRO A 311 -1.11 -6.37 1.42
C PRO A 311 -1.07 -4.85 1.32
N VAL A 312 -1.62 -4.18 2.33
CA VAL A 312 -1.57 -2.73 2.45
C VAL A 312 -0.23 -2.30 3.04
N PHE A 313 0.26 -3.05 4.02
CA PHE A 313 1.58 -2.84 4.60
C PHE A 313 2.24 -4.17 5.00
N TRP A 314 3.57 -4.15 5.02
CA TRP A 314 4.39 -5.32 5.33
C TRP A 314 5.76 -4.91 5.85
N GLY A 315 6.46 -5.81 6.53
CA GLY A 315 7.81 -5.54 7.00
C GLY A 315 8.31 -6.52 8.03
N GLY A 316 9.39 -6.15 8.72
CA GLY A 316 9.99 -6.98 9.75
C GLY A 316 11.35 -6.48 10.23
N ARG A 317 12.03 -7.31 11.01
CA ARG A 317 13.45 -7.11 11.39
C ARG A 317 14.35 -7.44 10.19
N TYR A 318 15.39 -6.65 9.98
CA TYR A 318 16.39 -6.84 8.92
C TYR A 318 17.83 -6.56 9.40
N ALA A 319 18.14 -6.90 10.66
CA ALA A 319 19.43 -6.57 11.26
C ALA A 319 20.60 -7.32 10.61
N SER A 320 20.37 -8.54 10.13
CA SER A 320 21.30 -9.39 9.40
C SER A 320 21.81 -8.70 8.12
N VAL A 321 20.92 -8.07 7.37
CA VAL A 321 21.25 -7.37 6.12
C VAL A 321 22.13 -6.17 6.40
N LEU A 322 21.80 -5.38 7.43
CA LEU A 322 22.61 -4.24 7.84
C LEU A 322 23.99 -4.69 8.35
N SER A 323 24.04 -5.77 9.11
CA SER A 323 25.29 -6.34 9.64
C SER A 323 26.20 -6.91 8.55
N SER A 324 25.63 -7.48 7.48
CA SER A 324 26.39 -8.04 6.36
C SER A 324 27.16 -7.01 5.53
N LYS A 325 26.86 -5.71 5.70
CA LYS A 325 27.48 -4.61 4.97
C LYS A 325 28.64 -3.96 5.72
N ARG A 326 28.60 -3.99 7.05
CA ARG A 326 29.65 -3.40 7.91
C ARG A 326 30.95 -4.19 7.83
N TYR A 327 32.09 -3.48 7.84
CA TYR A 327 33.39 -4.13 7.80
C TYR A 327 33.76 -4.70 9.18
N ILE A 328 34.41 -5.87 9.19
CA ILE A 328 34.79 -6.62 10.42
C ILE A 328 35.72 -5.81 11.35
N GLY A 329 36.32 -4.70 10.88
CA GLY A 329 37.17 -3.81 11.66
C GLY A 329 36.47 -2.59 12.27
N ASP A 330 35.19 -2.38 11.99
CA ASP A 330 34.44 -1.23 12.48
C ASP A 330 34.13 -1.40 13.98
N LEU A 331 34.62 -0.50 14.84
CA LEU A 331 34.38 -0.48 16.29
C LEU A 331 32.92 -0.08 16.65
N VAL A 332 31.97 -0.39 15.78
CA VAL A 332 30.60 0.11 15.86
C VAL A 332 29.77 -0.82 16.74
N THR A 333 28.90 -0.24 17.57
CA THR A 333 27.98 -1.04 18.37
C THR A 333 27.07 -1.90 17.48
N SER A 334 26.77 -3.12 17.93
CA SER A 334 25.81 -3.99 17.25
C SER A 334 24.45 -3.30 17.19
N VAL A 335 23.91 -3.13 15.99
CA VAL A 335 22.62 -2.51 15.73
C VAL A 335 21.59 -3.54 15.29
N SER A 336 20.34 -3.24 15.57
CA SER A 336 19.17 -3.89 14.98
C SER A 336 18.41 -2.89 14.11
N ALA A 337 17.63 -3.40 13.17
CA ALA A 337 16.82 -2.59 12.29
C ALA A 337 15.44 -3.22 12.06
N TYR A 338 14.38 -2.41 12.13
CA TYR A 338 13.01 -2.81 11.82
C TYR A 338 12.45 -1.88 10.76
N GLY A 339 11.69 -2.44 9.81
CA GLY A 339 11.22 -1.70 8.64
C GLY A 339 9.78 -2.02 8.30
N LEU A 340 9.05 -1.01 7.87
CA LEU A 340 7.67 -1.10 7.42
C LEU A 340 7.58 -0.51 6.01
N ASN A 341 6.91 -1.20 5.11
CA ASN A 341 6.50 -0.72 3.80
C ASN A 341 4.99 -0.53 3.77
N ILE A 342 4.54 0.50 3.06
CA ILE A 342 3.13 0.77 2.82
C ILE A 342 2.94 1.00 1.31
N SER A 343 2.01 0.27 0.71
CA SER A 343 1.62 0.43 -0.69
C SER A 343 0.62 1.58 -0.82
N ILE A 344 1.08 2.71 -1.36
CA ILE A 344 0.21 3.86 -1.63
C ILE A 344 -0.81 3.51 -2.71
N GLU A 345 -0.43 2.68 -3.69
CA GLU A 345 -1.35 2.17 -4.72
C GLU A 345 -2.50 1.35 -4.13
N ASN A 346 -2.24 0.53 -3.12
CA ASN A 346 -3.30 -0.23 -2.45
C ASN A 346 -4.18 0.69 -1.58
N LEU A 347 -3.60 1.67 -0.90
CA LEU A 347 -4.38 2.70 -0.21
C LEU A 347 -5.31 3.46 -1.17
N LEU A 348 -4.84 3.83 -2.37
CA LEU A 348 -5.66 4.44 -3.41
C LEU A 348 -6.80 3.53 -3.87
N ARG A 349 -6.53 2.24 -4.11
CA ARG A 349 -7.58 1.27 -4.48
C ARG A 349 -8.68 1.18 -3.42
N ILE A 350 -8.33 1.24 -2.14
CA ILE A 350 -9.31 1.30 -1.03
C ILE A 350 -10.09 2.61 -1.09
N GLN A 351 -9.40 3.73 -1.32
CA GLN A 351 -10.04 5.04 -1.44
C GLN A 351 -11.02 5.11 -2.62
N GLU A 352 -10.66 4.57 -3.79
CA GLU A 352 -11.51 4.57 -4.98
C GLU A 352 -12.80 3.77 -4.80
N LYS A 353 -12.77 2.71 -3.98
CA LYS A 353 -13.95 1.89 -3.65
C LYS A 353 -14.86 2.55 -2.60
N THR A 354 -14.31 3.38 -1.73
CA THR A 354 -15.04 4.02 -0.62
C THR A 354 -15.58 5.39 -1.00
N SER A 355 -14.83 6.21 -1.74
CA SER A 355 -15.30 7.52 -2.22
C SER A 355 -14.52 7.98 -3.46
N PRO A 356 -15.19 8.37 -4.56
CA PRO A 356 -14.52 8.92 -5.73
C PRO A 356 -13.87 10.27 -5.41
N SER A 357 -12.63 10.47 -5.87
CA SER A 357 -11.96 11.77 -5.80
C SER A 357 -12.26 12.64 -7.01
N PHE A 358 -12.26 13.95 -6.79
CA PHE A 358 -12.41 14.98 -7.80
C PHE A 358 -11.28 16.01 -7.65
N VAL A 359 -10.75 16.48 -8.79
CA VAL A 359 -9.67 17.48 -8.83
C VAL A 359 -10.14 18.80 -8.23
N PHE A 360 -11.33 19.23 -8.63
CA PHE A 360 -12.06 20.38 -8.10
C PHE A 360 -13.57 20.09 -8.11
N SER A 361 -14.34 20.81 -7.29
CA SER A 361 -15.75 20.48 -7.08
C SER A 361 -16.68 21.09 -8.13
N THR A 362 -16.30 22.21 -8.75
CA THR A 362 -17.23 22.98 -9.58
C THR A 362 -16.56 23.54 -10.83
N LEU A 363 -17.14 23.31 -12.00
CA LEU A 363 -16.74 23.94 -13.26
C LEU A 363 -17.72 25.06 -13.59
N VAL A 364 -17.21 26.23 -13.98
CA VAL A 364 -18.00 27.34 -14.48
C VAL A 364 -17.77 27.44 -15.99
N TYR A 365 -18.86 27.43 -16.75
CA TYR A 365 -18.85 27.41 -18.21
C TYR A 365 -19.57 28.64 -18.77
N PRO A 366 -18.85 29.63 -19.33
CA PRO A 366 -19.46 30.70 -20.09
C PRO A 366 -19.98 30.15 -21.42
N ILE A 367 -21.28 30.31 -21.70
CA ILE A 367 -21.90 29.81 -22.94
C ILE A 367 -21.37 30.58 -24.16
N THR A 368 -21.01 31.85 -23.97
CA THR A 368 -20.59 32.80 -24.99
C THR A 368 -19.44 33.69 -24.49
N SER A 369 -18.74 34.35 -25.40
CA SER A 369 -17.56 35.18 -25.07
C SER A 369 -17.85 36.38 -24.18
N ASP A 370 -19.05 36.95 -24.30
CA ASP A 370 -19.54 38.06 -23.47
C ASP A 370 -19.92 37.61 -22.04
N ALA A 371 -20.00 36.31 -21.77
CA ALA A 371 -20.23 35.78 -20.43
C ALA A 371 -18.94 35.47 -19.65
N GLU A 372 -17.75 35.66 -20.25
CA GLU A 372 -16.47 35.29 -19.64
C GLU A 372 -16.13 36.11 -18.38
N GLU A 373 -16.32 37.43 -18.42
CA GLU A 373 -16.07 38.31 -17.25
C GLU A 373 -16.96 37.91 -16.07
N LYS A 374 -18.23 37.60 -16.34
CA LYS A 374 -19.20 37.11 -15.36
C LYS A 374 -18.82 35.73 -14.79
N ALA A 375 -18.29 34.84 -15.64
CA ALA A 375 -17.79 33.53 -15.19
C ALA A 375 -16.58 33.70 -14.25
N ASP A 376 -15.67 34.63 -14.53
CA ASP A 376 -14.53 34.94 -13.68
C ASP A 376 -14.96 35.50 -12.31
N GLU A 377 -15.93 36.41 -12.27
CA GLU A 377 -16.53 36.91 -11.02
C GLU A 377 -17.09 35.78 -10.16
N ILE A 378 -17.93 34.92 -10.75
CA ILE A 378 -18.56 33.80 -10.04
C ILE A 378 -17.51 32.82 -9.53
N VAL A 379 -16.47 32.53 -10.32
CA VAL A 379 -15.37 31.67 -9.88
C VAL A 379 -14.61 32.29 -8.71
N GLN A 380 -14.39 33.60 -8.70
CA GLN A 380 -13.78 34.28 -7.55
C GLN A 380 -14.65 34.18 -6.30
N GLU A 381 -15.96 34.39 -6.44
CA GLU A 381 -16.93 34.28 -5.34
C GLU A 381 -16.97 32.87 -4.73
N LEU A 382 -16.99 31.84 -5.58
CA LEU A 382 -16.90 30.44 -5.15
C LEU A 382 -15.61 30.18 -4.36
N ARG A 383 -14.46 30.67 -4.84
CA ARG A 383 -13.16 30.49 -4.18
C ARG A 383 -13.08 31.21 -2.84
N GLN A 384 -13.62 32.43 -2.74
CA GLN A 384 -13.73 33.18 -1.48
C GLN A 384 -14.57 32.43 -0.45
N ASN A 385 -15.52 31.60 -0.91
CA ASN A 385 -16.33 30.71 -0.09
C ASN A 385 -15.73 29.32 0.16
N GLY A 386 -14.47 29.08 -0.20
CA GLY A 386 -13.78 27.80 0.00
C GLY A 386 -14.22 26.68 -0.97
N ILE A 387 -14.89 27.04 -2.06
CA ILE A 387 -15.30 26.11 -3.10
C ILE A 387 -14.21 26.03 -4.17
N SER A 388 -13.63 24.85 -4.33
CA SER A 388 -12.65 24.58 -5.40
C SER A 388 -13.34 24.62 -6.77
N SER A 389 -13.00 25.62 -7.56
CA SER A 389 -13.63 25.89 -8.85
C SER A 389 -12.67 26.33 -9.95
N SER A 390 -13.05 26.06 -11.21
CA SER A 390 -12.33 26.50 -12.42
C SER A 390 -13.32 27.00 -13.48
N VAL A 391 -12.85 27.88 -14.36
CA VAL A 391 -13.53 28.24 -15.60
C VAL A 391 -13.14 27.22 -16.69
N TYR A 392 -14.08 26.82 -17.55
CA TYR A 392 -13.78 26.11 -18.78
C TYR A 392 -13.47 27.13 -19.89
N TYR A 393 -12.29 27.03 -20.49
CA TYR A 393 -11.89 27.94 -21.57
C TYR A 393 -12.26 27.36 -22.95
N GLY A 394 -13.04 28.12 -23.71
CA GLY A 394 -13.54 27.76 -25.04
C GLY A 394 -15.02 27.35 -25.05
N TYR A 395 -15.55 27.07 -26.25
CA TYR A 395 -16.97 26.82 -26.47
C TYR A 395 -17.19 25.43 -27.08
N PRO A 396 -17.04 24.35 -26.28
CA PRO A 396 -17.26 22.99 -26.75
C PRO A 396 -18.75 22.74 -26.99
N SER A 397 -19.07 21.62 -27.65
CA SER A 397 -20.44 21.09 -27.59
C SER A 397 -20.78 20.66 -26.15
N ALA A 398 -22.07 20.62 -25.82
CA ALA A 398 -22.52 20.11 -24.52
C ALA A 398 -21.97 18.70 -24.23
N ASP A 399 -21.99 17.83 -25.24
CA ASP A 399 -21.45 16.47 -25.16
C ASP A 399 -19.97 16.44 -24.76
N ALA A 400 -19.16 17.33 -25.35
CA ALA A 400 -17.74 17.42 -25.03
C ALA A 400 -17.51 18.00 -23.63
N LEU A 401 -18.29 19.00 -23.20
CA LEU A 401 -18.24 19.56 -21.85
C LEU A 401 -18.58 18.50 -20.78
N PHE A 402 -19.67 17.78 -20.95
CA PHE A 402 -20.09 16.76 -20.00
C PHE A 402 -19.18 15.52 -20.02
N SER A 403 -18.64 15.16 -21.20
CA SER A 403 -17.59 14.13 -21.29
C SER A 403 -16.33 14.56 -20.53
N TYR A 404 -15.93 15.83 -20.61
CA TYR A 404 -14.83 16.38 -19.83
C TYR A 404 -15.12 16.31 -18.33
N CYS A 405 -16.33 16.74 -17.91
CA CYS A 405 -16.73 16.73 -16.51
C CYS A 405 -16.77 15.32 -15.92
N GLU A 406 -17.30 14.34 -16.65
CA GLU A 406 -17.28 12.95 -16.21
C GLU A 406 -15.85 12.41 -16.08
N ALA A 407 -15.02 12.63 -17.11
CA ALA A 407 -13.64 12.14 -17.11
C ALA A 407 -12.79 12.75 -15.96
N MET A 408 -13.07 13.99 -15.56
CA MET A 408 -12.47 14.66 -14.41
C MET A 408 -13.21 14.40 -13.08
N LYS A 409 -14.32 13.65 -13.12
CA LYS A 409 -15.24 13.39 -12.00
C LYS A 409 -15.73 14.67 -11.31
N ILE A 410 -15.97 15.74 -12.07
CA ILE A 410 -16.44 17.03 -11.56
C ILE A 410 -17.94 16.90 -11.26
N PRO A 411 -18.37 17.07 -10.00
CA PRO A 411 -19.77 16.82 -9.62
C PRO A 411 -20.71 17.97 -9.97
N CYS A 412 -20.20 19.19 -10.18
CA CYS A 412 -21.00 20.38 -10.37
C CYS A 412 -20.55 21.19 -11.60
N VAL A 413 -21.50 21.61 -12.43
CA VAL A 413 -21.28 22.57 -13.53
C VAL A 413 -22.25 23.73 -13.39
N LEU A 414 -21.74 24.95 -13.55
CA LEU A 414 -22.52 26.18 -13.63
C LEU A 414 -22.39 26.74 -15.04
N THR A 415 -23.48 26.86 -15.78
CA THR A 415 -23.44 27.49 -17.10
C THR A 415 -23.94 28.92 -17.02
N ILE A 416 -23.16 29.85 -17.58
CA ILE A 416 -23.34 31.29 -17.43
C ILE A 416 -23.74 31.88 -18.78
N SER A 417 -24.83 32.65 -18.78
CA SER A 417 -25.25 33.50 -19.90
C SER A 417 -24.98 34.97 -19.57
N SER A 418 -24.69 35.77 -20.60
CA SER A 418 -24.59 37.22 -20.46
C SER A 418 -25.94 37.88 -20.20
N ASP A 419 -27.03 37.31 -20.74
CA ASP A 419 -28.38 37.88 -20.72
C ASP A 419 -29.15 37.67 -19.40
N CYS A 420 -28.68 36.80 -18.50
CA CYS A 420 -29.38 36.44 -17.27
C CYS A 420 -28.43 36.42 -16.07
N ASP A 421 -28.85 36.96 -14.92
CA ASP A 421 -28.09 36.93 -13.67
C ASP A 421 -28.14 35.60 -12.94
N ASP A 422 -29.19 34.81 -13.20
CA ASP A 422 -29.29 33.46 -12.68
C ASP A 422 -28.33 32.52 -13.40
N VAL A 423 -27.86 31.54 -12.67
CA VAL A 423 -26.97 30.50 -13.18
C VAL A 423 -27.74 29.21 -13.35
N VAL A 424 -27.42 28.48 -14.42
CA VAL A 424 -27.99 27.15 -14.64
C VAL A 424 -27.05 26.13 -14.00
N PHE A 425 -27.53 25.48 -12.95
CA PHE A 425 -26.78 24.56 -12.13
C PHE A 425 -27.06 23.10 -12.49
N TYR A 426 -26.00 22.37 -12.79
CA TYR A 426 -25.99 20.92 -12.99
C TYR A 426 -25.26 20.24 -11.83
N LYS A 427 -25.92 19.26 -11.21
CA LYS A 427 -25.39 18.46 -10.10
C LYS A 427 -25.29 16.97 -10.45
N ASP A 428 -24.42 16.25 -9.76
CA ASP A 428 -24.23 14.80 -9.82
C ASP A 428 -24.05 14.24 -11.25
N ILE A 429 -23.20 14.91 -12.03
CA ILE A 429 -22.89 14.55 -13.43
C ILE A 429 -22.42 13.08 -13.52
N LYS A 430 -23.23 12.23 -14.14
CA LYS A 430 -22.94 10.82 -14.47
C LYS A 430 -23.41 10.52 -15.89
N LEU A 431 -22.58 9.95 -16.76
CA LEU A 431 -23.07 9.43 -18.04
C LEU A 431 -23.60 8.01 -17.85
N THR A 432 -24.92 7.83 -17.80
CA THR A 432 -25.51 6.51 -18.08
C THR A 432 -25.62 6.31 -19.58
N LYS A 433 -24.85 5.36 -20.14
CA LYS A 433 -25.09 4.86 -21.51
C LYS A 433 -26.44 4.16 -21.55
N SER A 434 -27.47 4.75 -22.17
CA SER A 434 -28.66 4.00 -22.57
C SER A 434 -28.42 3.34 -23.92
N SER A 435 -28.68 2.04 -23.97
CA SER A 435 -28.98 1.33 -25.20
C SER A 435 -30.18 2.00 -25.87
N GLU A 436 -30.01 2.29 -27.17
CA GLU A 436 -31.05 2.76 -28.11
C GLU A 436 -31.47 4.24 -27.96
N LYS A 437 -30.99 5.05 -28.92
CA LYS A 437 -31.20 6.50 -29.12
C LYS A 437 -30.52 7.37 -28.06
N GLY A 438 -29.39 7.96 -28.44
CA GLY A 438 -28.53 8.82 -27.61
C GLY A 438 -29.19 10.11 -27.11
N THR A 439 -30.10 9.99 -26.16
CA THR A 439 -30.56 11.10 -25.32
C THR A 439 -30.04 10.89 -23.89
N TYR A 440 -29.19 11.83 -23.47
CA TYR A 440 -28.63 11.92 -22.12
C TYR A 440 -29.75 12.03 -21.08
N LYS A 441 -29.71 11.21 -20.02
CA LYS A 441 -30.64 11.30 -18.88
C LYS A 441 -29.88 11.61 -17.59
N ASN A 442 -30.50 12.47 -16.80
CA ASN A 442 -30.09 13.09 -15.52
C ASN A 442 -29.11 14.25 -15.62
N TYR A 443 -29.57 15.29 -16.30
CA TYR A 443 -29.19 16.67 -16.02
C TYR A 443 -30.53 17.41 -15.87
N ASP A 444 -31.14 17.42 -14.69
CA ASP A 444 -32.25 18.36 -14.44
C ASP A 444 -31.58 19.67 -14.01
N PRO A 445 -31.29 20.59 -14.95
CA PRO A 445 -30.72 21.87 -14.58
C PRO A 445 -31.68 22.59 -13.63
N THR A 446 -31.11 23.25 -12.63
CA THR A 446 -31.86 24.15 -11.77
C THR A 446 -31.36 25.56 -12.02
N GLU A 447 -32.26 26.47 -12.37
CA GLU A 447 -31.96 27.91 -12.37
C GLU A 447 -31.94 28.38 -10.93
N MET A 448 -30.86 29.04 -10.54
CA MET A 448 -30.60 29.45 -9.17
C MET A 448 -29.89 30.79 -9.15
N THR A 449 -30.09 31.56 -8.08
CA THR A 449 -29.28 32.75 -7.84
C THR A 449 -27.86 32.35 -7.46
N ARG A 450 -26.90 33.29 -7.58
CA ARG A 450 -25.50 33.04 -7.20
C ARG A 450 -25.36 32.61 -5.74
N GLU A 451 -26.13 33.25 -4.85
CA GLU A 451 -26.13 32.98 -3.41
C GLU A 451 -26.64 31.58 -3.10
N ASP A 452 -27.78 31.18 -3.70
CA ASP A 452 -28.39 29.86 -3.49
C ASP A 452 -27.48 28.72 -3.97
N VAL A 453 -26.76 28.94 -5.08
CA VAL A 453 -25.79 27.95 -5.59
C VAL A 453 -24.64 27.73 -4.62
N ILE A 454 -24.09 28.79 -4.03
CA ILE A 454 -22.99 28.67 -3.07
C ILE A 454 -23.44 27.88 -1.85
N GLU A 455 -24.63 28.15 -1.32
CA GLU A 455 -25.21 27.41 -0.20
C GLU A 455 -25.43 25.94 -0.57
N THR A 456 -26.05 25.68 -1.72
CA THR A 456 -26.31 24.32 -2.22
C THR A 456 -25.02 23.51 -2.37
N ILE A 457 -23.96 24.08 -2.94
CA ILE A 457 -22.67 23.39 -3.09
C ILE A 457 -22.03 23.08 -1.72
N LYS A 458 -22.18 23.99 -0.74
CA LYS A 458 -21.70 23.76 0.63
C LYS A 458 -22.47 22.62 1.30
N GLU A 459 -23.78 22.55 1.12
CA GLU A 459 -24.62 21.46 1.64
C GLU A 459 -24.28 20.11 1.01
N LEU A 460 -24.11 20.05 -0.31
CA LEU A 460 -23.73 18.82 -1.01
C LEU A 460 -22.39 18.27 -0.51
N LYS A 461 -21.42 19.15 -0.24
CA LYS A 461 -20.16 18.75 0.41
C LYS A 461 -20.41 18.20 1.81
N ALA A 462 -21.19 18.88 2.63
CA ALA A 462 -21.49 18.44 4.00
C ALA A 462 -22.22 17.09 4.05
N GLN A 463 -23.13 16.82 3.11
CA GLN A 463 -23.83 15.54 2.99
C GLN A 463 -22.90 14.40 2.55
N SER A 464 -21.97 14.65 1.62
CA SER A 464 -20.93 13.68 1.23
C SER A 464 -19.99 13.32 2.40
N TYR A 465 -19.70 14.27 3.30
CA TYR A 465 -18.96 14.02 4.55
C TYR A 465 -19.76 13.26 5.62
N LYS A 466 -21.10 13.33 5.60
CA LYS A 466 -21.96 12.57 6.52
C LYS A 466 -22.19 11.14 6.06
N SER A 467 -22.41 10.90 4.77
CA SER A 467 -22.59 9.55 4.22
C SER A 467 -21.31 8.69 4.27
N SER A 468 -20.14 9.32 4.31
CA SER A 468 -18.85 8.63 4.58
C SER A 468 -18.63 8.34 6.07
N ASN A 469 -19.36 9.00 6.98
CA ASN A 469 -19.29 8.76 8.43
C ASN A 469 -20.47 7.93 8.97
N GLU A 470 -21.52 7.72 8.18
CA GLU A 470 -22.59 6.79 8.52
C GLU A 470 -22.13 5.35 8.26
N LYS A 471 -21.91 4.62 9.37
CA LYS A 471 -21.62 3.19 9.38
C LYS A 471 -22.53 2.46 8.38
N PRO A 472 -21.99 1.59 7.50
CA PRO A 472 -22.83 0.56 6.90
C PRO A 472 -23.41 -0.26 8.07
N SER A 473 -24.73 -0.35 8.15
CA SER A 473 -25.39 -1.28 9.04
C SER A 473 -24.84 -2.68 8.75
N LEU A 474 -24.19 -3.28 9.75
CA LEU A 474 -23.91 -4.71 9.78
C LEU A 474 -25.27 -5.45 9.83
N SER A 475 -25.84 -5.70 8.66
CA SER A 475 -26.72 -6.83 8.39
C SER A 475 -25.91 -7.70 7.42
N GLU A 476 -25.49 -8.91 7.73
CA GLU A 476 -26.22 -10.01 8.36
C GLU A 476 -25.29 -10.81 9.28
N GLU A 477 -25.81 -11.26 10.42
CA GLU A 477 -25.22 -12.36 11.18
C GLU A 477 -25.23 -13.62 10.29
N PRO A 478 -24.14 -14.42 10.21
CA PRO A 478 -24.20 -15.70 9.54
C PRO A 478 -25.10 -16.63 10.36
N THR A 479 -26.24 -16.97 9.79
CA THR A 479 -27.13 -18.01 10.29
C THR A 479 -26.39 -19.34 10.33
N THR A 480 -26.73 -20.14 11.35
CA THR A 480 -26.12 -21.41 11.72
C THR A 480 -26.29 -22.57 10.72
N SER A 481 -26.46 -22.32 9.42
CA SER A 481 -26.67 -23.38 8.41
C SER A 481 -25.50 -23.66 7.47
N ASP A 482 -24.44 -22.85 7.43
CA ASP A 482 -23.33 -23.07 6.48
C ASP A 482 -22.15 -23.89 7.04
N LYS A 483 -22.37 -24.58 8.17
CA LYS A 483 -21.51 -25.69 8.59
C LYS A 483 -21.91 -26.96 7.83
N MET A 484 -21.53 -27.07 6.56
CA MET A 484 -21.28 -28.33 5.85
C MET A 484 -21.08 -28.01 4.37
N ASN A 485 -19.81 -27.79 3.98
CA ASN A 485 -19.21 -28.14 2.69
C ASN A 485 -18.00 -27.24 2.42
N ALA A 486 -16.88 -27.58 3.05
CA ALA A 486 -15.53 -27.35 2.55
C ALA A 486 -14.60 -28.21 3.41
N VAL A 487 -14.37 -29.43 2.95
CA VAL A 487 -13.21 -30.25 3.32
C VAL A 487 -12.02 -29.76 2.53
#